data_AF-A0A558HG38-F1
#
_entry.id   AF-A0A558HG38-F1
#
_cell.length_a   1.000
_cell.length_b   1.000
_cell.length_c   1.000
_cell.angle_alpha   90.00
_cell.angle_beta   90.00
_cell.angle_gamma   90.00
#
_symmetry.space_group_name_H-M   'P 1'
#
loop_
_entity.id
_entity.type
_entity.pdbx_description
1 polymer ?
#
loop_
_entity_poly.entity_id
_entity_poly.type
_entity_poly.pdbx_seq_one_letter_code
_entity_poly.pdbx_strand_id
1 'polypeptide(L)'
;MITTPRKAPRKAIKRPAKARRIDREGLEQKVLIRWLYGEMRRGQPVGVLLEDVTYHVPNGGQRNKKTAADLKAQGVRAGVSDLVVASARGGWHGLYLEFKAKPPHDAALADAQRKWLAHMEARGYLAVLAKGVEEAQAVLAAYAAWPMTMVVGEPAAMLHGSEWRKAKA
;
A
#
# COMPACT_ATOMS: atom_id res chain seq x y z
N MET A 1 -24.61 69.13 -4.62
CA MET A 1 -23.68 68.04 -4.24
C MET A 1 -24.37 67.19 -3.19
N ILE A 2 -24.75 65.95 -3.51
CA ILE A 2 -25.38 65.02 -2.55
C ILE A 2 -24.36 63.92 -2.26
N THR A 3 -23.91 63.82 -1.01
CA THR A 3 -22.97 62.81 -0.54
C THR A 3 -23.72 61.56 -0.08
N THR A 4 -23.46 60.42 -0.71
CA THR A 4 -24.02 59.12 -0.35
C THR A 4 -23.34 58.57 0.92
N PRO A 5 -24.06 57.98 1.89
CA PRO A 5 -23.44 57.43 3.09
C PRO A 5 -22.73 56.11 2.76
N ARG A 6 -21.50 55.97 3.27
CA ARG A 6 -20.64 54.78 3.09
C ARG A 6 -21.15 53.65 4.00
N LYS A 7 -21.60 52.53 3.41
CA LYS A 7 -22.01 51.33 4.17
C LYS A 7 -20.84 50.78 5.01
N ALA A 8 -21.10 50.52 6.29
CA ALA A 8 -20.14 49.90 7.20
C ALA A 8 -19.74 48.48 6.72
N PRO A 9 -18.49 48.05 6.95
CA PRO A 9 -18.02 46.73 6.51
C PRO A 9 -18.72 45.63 7.32
N ARG A 10 -19.33 44.67 6.62
CA ARG A 10 -19.89 43.45 7.24
C ARG A 10 -18.75 42.63 7.85
N LYS A 11 -18.78 42.38 9.17
CA LYS A 11 -17.86 41.45 9.83
C LYS A 11 -17.98 40.07 9.19
N ALA A 12 -16.87 39.56 8.65
CA ALA A 12 -16.81 38.20 8.12
C ALA A 12 -17.00 37.18 9.26
N ILE A 13 -18.03 36.35 9.15
CA ILE A 13 -18.27 35.23 10.07
C ILE A 13 -17.21 34.17 9.76
N LYS A 14 -16.25 33.96 10.67
CA LYS A 14 -15.26 32.88 10.55
C LYS A 14 -16.00 31.54 10.64
N ARG A 15 -16.04 30.80 9.52
CA ARG A 15 -16.58 29.43 9.50
C ARG A 15 -15.71 28.55 10.42
N PRO A 16 -16.31 27.64 11.21
CA PRO A 16 -15.55 26.74 12.06
C PRO A 16 -14.60 25.91 11.20
N ALA A 17 -13.36 25.74 11.67
CA ALA A 17 -12.37 24.90 11.01
C ALA A 17 -12.93 23.48 10.89
N LYS A 18 -12.85 22.88 9.69
CA LYS A 18 -13.29 21.49 9.48
C LYS A 18 -12.47 20.57 10.39
N ALA A 19 -13.15 19.65 11.08
CA ALA A 19 -12.52 18.62 11.89
C ALA A 19 -11.49 17.85 11.04
N ARG A 20 -10.33 17.55 11.65
CA ARG A 20 -9.25 16.83 10.96
C ARG A 20 -9.74 15.44 10.59
N ARG A 21 -9.68 15.09 9.30
CA ARG A 21 -10.05 13.75 8.81
C ARG A 21 -9.16 12.72 9.52
N ILE A 22 -9.78 11.68 10.08
CA ILE A 22 -9.06 10.56 10.69
C ILE A 22 -8.68 9.59 9.57
N ASP A 23 -7.40 9.24 9.49
CA ASP A 23 -6.88 8.22 8.58
C ASP A 23 -7.12 6.83 9.18
N ARG A 24 -8.33 6.30 9.00
CA ARG A 24 -8.73 4.98 9.53
C ARG A 24 -7.95 3.85 8.87
N GLU A 25 -7.80 3.92 7.54
CA GLU A 25 -7.08 2.93 6.73
C GLU A 25 -5.63 2.80 7.19
N GLY A 26 -4.90 3.92 7.32
CA GLY A 26 -3.53 3.91 7.80
C GLY A 26 -3.39 3.48 9.27
N LEU A 27 -4.38 3.75 10.13
CA LEU A 27 -4.39 3.26 11.51
C LEU A 27 -4.57 1.75 11.58
N GLU A 28 -5.51 1.20 10.81
CA GLU A 28 -5.78 -0.24 10.74
C GLU A 28 -4.61 -1.00 10.09
N GLN A 29 -4.01 -0.46 9.03
CA GLN A 29 -2.82 -1.07 8.44
C GLN A 29 -1.65 -1.12 9.44
N LYS A 30 -1.47 -0.12 10.31
CA LYS A 30 -0.47 -0.18 11.39
C LYS A 30 -0.77 -1.30 12.40
N VAL A 31 -2.05 -1.54 12.69
CA VAL A 31 -2.46 -2.67 13.54
C VAL A 31 -2.12 -4.00 12.87
N LEU A 32 -2.40 -4.13 11.58
CA LEU A 32 -2.04 -5.32 10.79
C LEU A 32 -0.53 -5.60 10.82
N ILE A 33 0.30 -4.58 10.57
CA ILE A 33 1.76 -4.72 10.62
C ILE A 33 2.23 -5.10 12.03
N ARG A 34 1.67 -4.47 13.08
CA ARG A 34 2.00 -4.79 14.47
C ARG A 34 1.62 -6.22 14.84
N TRP A 35 0.49 -6.71 14.32
CA TRP A 35 0.08 -8.10 14.46
C TRP A 35 1.08 -9.04 13.78
N LEU A 36 1.48 -8.79 12.53
CA LEU A 36 2.49 -9.58 11.83
C LEU A 36 3.82 -9.67 12.62
N TYR A 37 4.27 -8.57 13.22
CA TYR A 37 5.44 -8.59 14.11
C TYR A 37 5.23 -9.47 15.36
N GLY A 38 4.00 -9.52 15.87
CA GLY A 38 3.62 -10.42 16.95
C GLY A 38 3.69 -11.89 16.53
N GLU A 39 3.18 -12.21 15.34
CA GLU A 39 3.21 -13.58 14.78
C GLU A 39 4.63 -14.05 14.49
N MET A 40 5.49 -13.16 13.97
CA MET A 40 6.92 -13.42 13.77
C MET A 40 7.60 -13.82 15.08
N ARG A 41 7.42 -13.03 16.14
CA ARG A 41 7.99 -13.34 17.46
C ARG A 41 7.45 -14.60 18.10
N ARG A 42 6.25 -15.05 17.68
CA ARG A 42 5.63 -16.31 18.13
C ARG A 42 6.02 -17.50 17.26
N GLY A 43 6.87 -17.33 16.25
CA GLY A 43 7.27 -18.39 15.32
C GLY A 43 6.12 -18.90 14.46
N GLN A 44 5.07 -18.09 14.24
CA GLN A 44 3.94 -18.50 13.42
C GLN A 44 4.28 -18.39 11.93
N PRO A 45 3.77 -19.30 11.06
CA PRO A 45 4.10 -19.30 9.63
C PRO A 45 3.84 -17.96 8.92
N VAL A 46 2.75 -17.26 9.30
CA VAL A 46 2.43 -15.94 8.73
C VAL A 46 3.43 -14.85 9.12
N GLY A 47 4.11 -15.02 10.25
CA GLY A 47 5.18 -14.13 10.71
C GLY A 47 6.40 -14.12 9.79
N VAL A 48 6.71 -15.26 9.16
CA VAL A 48 7.83 -15.39 8.19
C VAL A 48 7.62 -14.48 6.98
N LEU A 49 6.36 -14.20 6.58
CA LEU A 49 6.11 -13.27 5.48
C LEU A 49 6.63 -11.86 5.78
N LEU A 50 6.65 -11.43 7.06
CA LEU A 50 7.09 -10.10 7.46
C LEU A 50 8.62 -9.97 7.55
N GLU A 51 9.31 -10.99 8.04
CA GLU A 51 10.76 -10.94 8.31
C GLU A 51 11.57 -10.60 7.04
N ASP A 52 11.15 -11.15 5.90
CA ASP A 52 11.98 -11.11 4.69
C ASP A 52 11.49 -10.14 3.62
N VAL A 53 10.18 -10.12 3.33
CA VAL A 53 9.70 -9.68 2.01
C VAL A 53 8.37 -8.92 1.99
N THR A 54 7.79 -8.57 3.15
CA THR A 54 6.58 -7.73 3.20
C THR A 54 6.93 -6.26 3.42
N TYR A 55 6.45 -5.38 2.53
CA TYR A 55 6.67 -3.94 2.66
C TYR A 55 5.48 -3.12 2.17
N HIS A 56 5.34 -1.92 2.73
CA HIS A 56 4.35 -0.94 2.29
C HIS A 56 4.89 -0.10 1.13
N VAL A 57 4.05 0.19 0.13
CA VAL A 57 4.34 1.11 -0.97
C VAL A 57 3.65 2.46 -0.71
N PRO A 58 4.37 3.52 -0.27
CA PRO A 58 3.77 4.78 0.15
C PRO A 58 3.41 5.69 -1.05
N ASN A 59 2.56 5.24 -1.96
CA ASN A 59 2.21 5.99 -3.18
C ASN A 59 1.07 7.00 -2.98
N GLY A 60 0.30 6.94 -1.89
CA GLY A 60 -0.90 7.76 -1.63
C GLY A 60 -0.72 9.05 -0.81
N GLY A 61 0.50 9.47 -0.48
CA GLY A 61 0.76 10.57 0.47
C GLY A 61 0.62 11.99 -0.11
N GLN A 62 0.20 12.94 0.73
CA GLN A 62 0.29 14.37 0.40
C GLN A 62 1.75 14.78 0.28
N ARG A 63 2.09 15.38 -0.86
CA ARG A 63 3.42 15.91 -1.16
C ARG A 63 3.26 17.22 -1.91
N ASN A 64 4.29 18.07 -1.87
CA ASN A 64 4.30 19.28 -2.69
C ASN A 64 4.30 18.89 -4.19
N LYS A 65 3.83 19.79 -5.05
CA LYS A 65 3.66 19.51 -6.49
C LYS A 65 4.96 19.10 -7.17
N LYS A 66 6.08 19.71 -6.78
CA LYS A 66 7.40 19.43 -7.35
C LYS A 66 7.83 17.99 -7.04
N THR A 67 7.82 17.61 -5.76
CA THR A 67 8.13 16.24 -5.33
C THR A 67 7.19 15.22 -5.98
N ALA A 68 5.90 15.52 -6.14
CA ALA A 68 4.98 14.62 -6.82
C ALA A 68 5.32 14.45 -8.31
N ALA A 69 5.75 15.52 -9.00
CA ALA A 69 6.19 15.46 -10.39
C ALA A 69 7.51 14.68 -10.53
N ASP A 70 8.49 14.96 -9.67
CA ASP A 70 9.79 14.29 -9.65
C ASP A 70 9.62 12.77 -9.41
N LEU A 71 8.78 12.38 -8.44
CA LEU A 71 8.48 10.98 -8.16
C LEU A 71 7.76 10.28 -9.32
N LYS A 72 6.86 10.97 -10.02
CA LYS A 72 6.23 10.44 -11.23
C LYS A 72 7.26 10.22 -12.34
N ALA A 73 8.22 11.13 -12.51
CA ALA A 73 9.32 10.98 -13.46
C ALA A 73 10.26 9.81 -13.09
N GLN A 74 10.36 9.47 -11.80
CA GLN A 74 11.05 8.27 -11.31
C GLN A 74 10.22 6.99 -11.43
N GLY A 75 8.96 7.07 -11.89
CA GLY A 75 8.11 5.91 -12.16
C GLY A 75 7.10 5.57 -11.06
N VAL A 76 6.84 6.45 -10.08
CA VAL A 76 5.73 6.26 -9.14
C VAL A 76 4.41 6.18 -9.89
N ARG A 77 3.66 5.10 -9.63
CA ARG A 77 2.37 4.83 -10.25
C ARG A 77 1.24 5.04 -9.27
N ALA A 78 0.16 5.66 -9.74
CA ALA A 78 -1.07 5.75 -8.97
C ALA A 78 -1.76 4.39 -8.91
N GLY A 79 -2.33 4.06 -7.75
CA GLY A 79 -3.14 2.85 -7.57
C GLY A 79 -2.36 1.57 -7.32
N VAL A 80 -1.03 1.62 -7.16
CA VAL A 80 -0.27 0.47 -6.65
C VAL A 80 -0.79 0.10 -5.26
N SER A 81 -1.01 -1.19 -5.04
CA SER A 81 -1.51 -1.73 -3.77
C SER A 81 -0.63 -1.36 -2.59
N ASP A 82 -1.25 -1.25 -1.41
CA ASP A 82 -0.59 -0.76 -0.21
C ASP A 82 0.50 -1.69 0.30
N LEU A 83 0.28 -3.01 0.28
CA LEU A 83 1.23 -4.00 0.78
C LEU A 83 1.65 -4.94 -0.35
N VAL A 84 2.96 -5.20 -0.42
CA VAL A 84 3.53 -6.23 -1.29
C VAL A 84 4.18 -7.28 -0.40
N VAL A 85 3.88 -8.55 -0.68
CA VAL A 85 4.55 -9.72 -0.10
C VAL A 85 5.33 -10.39 -1.22
N ALA A 86 6.64 -10.16 -1.27
CA ALA A 86 7.53 -10.73 -2.29
C ALA A 86 7.96 -12.18 -1.95
N SER A 87 6.97 -13.02 -1.59
CA SER A 87 7.13 -14.46 -1.37
C SER A 87 6.24 -15.21 -2.34
N ALA A 88 6.81 -16.03 -3.22
CA ALA A 88 6.06 -16.79 -4.21
C ALA A 88 5.42 -18.03 -3.55
N ARG A 89 4.08 -18.14 -3.58
CA ARG A 89 3.34 -19.23 -2.94
C ARG A 89 2.08 -19.60 -3.73
N GLY A 90 1.66 -20.86 -3.63
CA GLY A 90 0.40 -21.34 -4.20
C GLY A 90 0.30 -21.19 -5.72
N GLY A 91 1.43 -21.17 -6.43
CA GLY A 91 1.50 -20.93 -7.88
C GLY A 91 1.63 -19.45 -8.27
N TRP A 92 1.57 -18.52 -7.32
CA TRP A 92 1.73 -17.08 -7.57
C TRP A 92 3.18 -16.63 -7.34
N HIS A 93 3.59 -15.56 -8.03
CA HIS A 93 4.92 -14.95 -7.91
C HIS A 93 5.09 -14.04 -6.68
N GLY A 94 3.98 -13.74 -5.99
CA GLY A 94 3.90 -12.84 -4.85
C GLY A 94 2.48 -12.35 -4.66
N LEU A 95 2.23 -11.62 -3.57
CA LEU A 95 0.93 -11.04 -3.25
C LEU A 95 0.99 -9.50 -3.27
N TYR A 96 0.05 -8.88 -3.96
CA TYR A 96 -0.31 -7.47 -3.83
C TYR A 96 -1.61 -7.36 -3.04
N LEU A 97 -1.55 -6.79 -1.85
CA LEU A 97 -2.70 -6.59 -0.97
C LEU A 97 -3.07 -5.10 -0.96
N GLU A 98 -4.17 -4.77 -1.62
CA GLU A 98 -4.82 -3.47 -1.54
C GLU A 98 -5.64 -3.42 -0.26
N PHE A 99 -5.36 -2.47 0.61
CA PHE A 99 -5.96 -2.40 1.93
C PHE A 99 -6.96 -1.25 2.00
N LYS A 100 -8.15 -1.52 2.51
CA LYS A 100 -9.16 -0.50 2.83
C LYS A 100 -9.49 -0.57 4.31
N ALA A 101 -9.88 0.56 4.88
CA ALA A 101 -10.45 0.57 6.23
C ALA A 101 -11.69 -0.36 6.31
N LYS A 102 -12.04 -0.80 7.51
CA LYS A 102 -13.24 -1.60 7.74
C LYS A 102 -14.53 -0.80 7.46
N PRO A 103 -15.58 -1.40 6.88
CA PRO A 103 -16.89 -0.77 6.77
C PRO A 103 -17.43 -0.32 8.15
N PRO A 104 -18.14 0.82 8.23
CA PRO A 104 -18.58 1.70 7.15
C PRO A 104 -17.57 2.81 6.80
N HIS A 105 -16.31 2.67 7.20
CA HIS A 105 -15.27 3.68 7.00
C HIS A 105 -14.40 3.42 5.76
N ASP A 106 -14.72 2.39 4.99
CA ASP A 106 -13.99 2.02 3.78
C ASP A 106 -14.15 3.09 2.70
N ALA A 107 -13.05 3.34 1.98
CA ALA A 107 -13.13 4.10 0.74
C ALA A 107 -13.47 3.16 -0.41
N ALA A 108 -14.25 3.64 -1.39
CA ALA A 108 -14.45 2.91 -2.63
C ALA A 108 -13.09 2.63 -3.30
N LEU A 109 -12.94 1.43 -3.84
CA LEU A 109 -11.78 1.09 -4.66
C LEU A 109 -11.73 2.06 -5.85
N ALA A 110 -10.59 2.69 -6.11
CA ALA A 110 -10.43 3.62 -7.23
C ALA A 110 -10.20 2.87 -8.55
N ASP A 111 -10.51 3.49 -9.69
CA ASP A 111 -10.30 2.86 -11.01
C ASP A 111 -8.84 2.51 -11.28
N ALA A 112 -7.91 3.35 -10.84
CA ALA A 112 -6.48 3.07 -10.95
C ALA A 112 -6.07 1.83 -10.14
N GLN A 113 -6.67 1.63 -8.97
CA GLN A 113 -6.42 0.47 -8.10
C GLN A 113 -7.01 -0.80 -8.73
N ARG A 114 -8.25 -0.74 -9.26
CA ARG A 114 -8.83 -1.84 -10.05
C ARG A 114 -7.93 -2.26 -11.20
N LYS A 115 -7.46 -1.29 -12.00
CA LYS A 115 -6.56 -1.56 -13.14
C LYS A 115 -5.24 -2.16 -12.66
N TRP A 116 -4.69 -1.69 -11.54
CA TRP A 116 -3.48 -2.25 -10.96
C TRP A 116 -3.65 -3.71 -10.58
N LEU A 117 -4.68 -4.04 -9.79
CA LEU A 117 -4.96 -5.41 -9.36
C LEU A 117 -5.08 -6.36 -10.56
N ALA A 118 -5.89 -5.99 -11.56
CA ALA A 118 -6.06 -6.78 -12.79
C ALA A 118 -4.74 -6.95 -13.57
N HIS A 119 -3.90 -5.92 -13.63
CA HIS A 119 -2.60 -6.02 -14.29
C HIS A 119 -1.63 -6.96 -13.57
N MET A 120 -1.69 -7.02 -12.24
CA MET A 120 -0.85 -7.90 -11.44
C MET A 120 -1.26 -9.36 -11.58
N GLU A 121 -2.57 -9.64 -11.53
CA GLU A 121 -3.09 -10.99 -11.76
C GLU A 121 -2.73 -11.52 -13.15
N ALA A 122 -2.90 -10.69 -14.19
CA ALA A 122 -2.51 -11.05 -15.56
C ALA A 122 -1.01 -11.35 -15.73
N ARG A 123 -0.17 -11.01 -14.73
CA ARG A 123 1.28 -11.26 -14.69
C ARG A 123 1.68 -12.34 -13.68
N GLY A 124 0.73 -13.10 -13.16
CA GLY A 124 1.00 -14.22 -12.25
C GLY A 124 1.25 -13.80 -10.80
N TYR A 125 0.85 -12.59 -10.39
CA TYR A 125 0.82 -12.19 -8.98
C TYR A 125 -0.59 -12.32 -8.43
N LEU A 126 -0.72 -12.81 -7.19
CA LEU A 126 -1.99 -12.74 -6.49
C LEU A 126 -2.29 -11.28 -6.17
N ALA A 127 -3.48 -10.79 -6.50
CA ALA A 127 -3.89 -9.43 -6.17
C ALA A 127 -5.23 -9.45 -5.42
N VAL A 128 -5.24 -8.97 -4.18
CA VAL A 128 -6.41 -9.06 -3.30
C VAL A 128 -6.73 -7.69 -2.73
N LEU A 129 -8.02 -7.35 -2.72
CA LEU A 129 -8.55 -6.27 -1.89
C LEU A 129 -8.96 -6.84 -0.53
N ALA A 130 -8.51 -6.24 0.56
CA ALA A 130 -8.98 -6.57 1.91
C ALA A 130 -9.52 -5.32 2.62
N LYS A 131 -10.68 -5.46 3.26
CA LYS A 131 -11.34 -4.39 4.02
C LYS A 131 -11.22 -4.64 5.52
N GLY A 132 -10.34 -3.89 6.16
CA GLY A 132 -10.08 -3.95 7.58
C GLY A 132 -9.07 -5.03 7.95
N VAL A 133 -8.71 -5.02 9.24
CA VAL A 133 -7.63 -5.84 9.78
C VAL A 133 -7.95 -7.33 9.66
N GLU A 134 -9.18 -7.74 9.96
CA GLU A 134 -9.52 -9.16 10.06
C GLU A 134 -9.48 -9.86 8.70
N GLU A 135 -9.98 -9.21 7.64
CA GLU A 135 -9.90 -9.77 6.29
C GLU A 135 -8.45 -9.84 5.80
N ALA A 136 -7.65 -8.81 6.04
CA ALA A 136 -6.24 -8.82 5.68
C ALA A 136 -5.44 -9.90 6.45
N GLN A 137 -5.74 -10.12 7.73
CA GLN A 137 -5.17 -11.22 8.51
C GLN A 137 -5.51 -12.57 7.90
N ALA A 138 -6.78 -12.78 7.52
CA ALA A 138 -7.22 -14.03 6.90
C ALA A 138 -6.50 -14.28 5.56
N VAL A 139 -6.37 -13.25 4.71
CA VAL A 139 -5.65 -13.34 3.43
C VAL A 139 -4.18 -13.71 3.66
N LEU A 140 -3.49 -13.02 4.58
CA LEU A 140 -2.08 -13.27 4.85
C LEU A 140 -1.85 -14.65 5.47
N ALA A 141 -2.71 -15.09 6.38
CA ALA A 141 -2.64 -16.41 7.00
C ALA A 141 -2.85 -17.52 5.96
N ALA A 142 -3.87 -17.39 5.09
CA ALA A 142 -4.12 -18.33 4.02
C ALA A 142 -2.95 -18.38 3.02
N TYR A 143 -2.44 -17.22 2.61
CA TYR A 143 -1.31 -17.13 1.69
C TYR A 143 -0.04 -17.75 2.27
N ALA A 144 0.24 -17.52 3.56
CA ALA A 144 1.38 -18.12 4.26
C ALA A 144 1.30 -19.64 4.33
N ALA A 145 0.09 -20.19 4.45
CA ALA A 145 -0.14 -21.64 4.53
C ALA A 145 0.03 -22.36 3.19
N TRP A 146 0.01 -21.64 2.07
CA TRP A 146 0.24 -22.23 0.76
C TRP A 146 1.72 -22.64 0.57
N PRO A 147 1.98 -23.74 -0.16
CA PRO A 147 3.33 -24.18 -0.46
C PRO A 147 4.10 -23.12 -1.24
N MET A 148 5.42 -23.09 -1.08
CA MET A 148 6.27 -22.18 -1.86
C MET A 148 6.22 -22.52 -3.35
N THR A 149 6.10 -21.50 -4.18
CA THR A 149 6.22 -21.63 -5.63
C THR A 149 7.71 -21.68 -5.97
N MET A 150 8.14 -22.74 -6.66
CA MET A 150 9.52 -22.95 -7.05
C MET A 150 9.73 -22.65 -8.53
N VAL A 151 10.88 -22.08 -8.87
CA VAL A 151 11.33 -22.01 -10.27
C VAL A 151 11.78 -23.40 -10.69
N VAL A 152 11.30 -23.87 -11.83
CA VAL A 152 11.72 -25.14 -12.44
C VAL A 152 12.72 -24.84 -13.55
N GLY A 153 13.82 -25.59 -13.58
CA GLY A 153 14.93 -25.39 -14.53
C GLY A 153 15.96 -24.38 -14.04
N GLU A 154 16.96 -24.10 -14.89
CA GLU A 154 17.99 -23.11 -14.59
C GLU A 154 17.49 -21.69 -14.89
N PRO A 155 17.60 -20.74 -13.94
CA PRO A 155 17.29 -19.34 -14.21
C PRO A 155 18.23 -18.76 -15.28
N ALA A 156 17.69 -17.94 -16.18
CA ALA A 156 18.50 -17.21 -17.15
C ALA A 156 19.49 -16.25 -16.45
N ALA A 157 20.72 -16.21 -16.93
CA ALA A 157 21.73 -15.29 -16.43
C ALA A 157 21.42 -13.84 -16.87
N MET A 158 21.41 -12.89 -15.92
CA MET A 158 21.31 -11.46 -16.22
C MET A 158 22.71 -10.89 -16.47
N LEU A 159 23.05 -10.64 -17.74
CA LEU A 159 24.38 -10.17 -18.15
C LEU A 159 24.59 -8.65 -17.93
N HIS A 160 23.57 -7.94 -17.46
CA HIS A 160 23.62 -6.50 -17.24
C HIS A 160 23.49 -6.18 -15.75
N GLY A 161 24.31 -5.26 -15.25
CA GLY A 161 24.26 -4.77 -13.86
C GLY A 161 25.63 -4.81 -13.18
N SER A 162 25.72 -4.11 -12.05
CA SER A 162 26.91 -4.12 -11.20
C SER A 162 26.89 -5.32 -10.26
N GLU A 163 28.01 -6.02 -10.14
CA GLU A 163 28.17 -7.10 -9.16
C GLU A 163 28.14 -6.57 -7.73
N TRP A 164 27.07 -6.92 -7.00
CA TRP A 164 26.89 -6.53 -5.59
C TRP A 164 27.40 -7.59 -4.61
N ARG A 165 27.62 -8.84 -5.07
CA ARG A 165 28.10 -9.97 -4.26
C ARG A 165 29.62 -9.99 -4.10
N LYS A 166 30.27 -8.83 -4.07
CA LYS A 166 31.71 -8.76 -3.81
C LYS A 166 31.94 -9.16 -2.35
N ALA A 167 32.78 -10.17 -2.13
CA ALA A 167 33.23 -10.50 -0.79
C ALA A 167 33.87 -9.25 -0.16
N LYS A 168 33.47 -8.92 1.08
CA LYS A 168 34.27 -7.99 1.87
C LYS A 168 35.64 -8.63 2.07
N ALA A 169 36.69 -8.00 1.55
CA ALA A 169 38.07 -8.35 1.88
C ALA A 169 38.34 -8.12 3.36
#